data_AF-A0A504UTX0-F1
#
_entry.id   AF-A0A504UTX0-F1
#
_cell.length_a   1.000
_cell.length_b   1.000
_cell.length_c   1.000
_cell.angle_alpha   90.00
_cell.angle_beta   90.00
_cell.angle_gamma   90.00
#
_symmetry.space_group_name_H-M   'P 1'
#
loop_
_entity.id
_entity.type
_entity.pdbx_description
1 polymer ?
#
loop_
_entity_poly.entity_id
_entity_poly.type
_entity_poly.pdbx_seq_one_letter_code
_entity_poly.pdbx_strand_id
1 'polypeptide(L)'
;MRGYEREMREPMTVARANRHRGEVEAVIDGERRILCLTLGALSELETAFGAESLGDLAGRFSTGRLKSADLIRILACGLRGGGNRVSDADVAEMAVEGGVAGAAGLVGELLTVTFQTGGVVGDTSATAPGGGGSGSAGEMPRGASERTETTASP
;
A
#
# COMPACT_ATOMS: atom_id res chain seq x y z
N MET A 1 8.82 59.33 0.66
CA MET A 1 7.89 58.27 1.11
C MET A 1 8.58 56.93 0.98
N ARG A 2 9.12 56.41 2.10
CA ARG A 2 9.70 55.07 2.25
C ARG A 2 8.88 54.33 3.32
N GLY A 3 8.67 53.02 3.13
CA GLY A 3 8.10 52.07 4.10
C GLY A 3 6.59 52.21 4.25
N TYR A 4 5.75 51.18 4.22
CA TYR A 4 5.92 49.80 4.67
C TYR A 4 5.17 48.91 3.66
N GLU A 5 5.87 48.13 2.83
CA GLU A 5 6.14 46.71 3.11
C GLU A 5 4.90 46.01 3.66
N ARG A 6 4.23 45.26 2.77
CA ARG A 6 3.11 44.39 3.10
C ARG A 6 3.46 43.60 4.36
N GLU A 7 2.74 43.93 5.40
CA GLU A 7 2.73 43.28 6.68
C GLU A 7 2.73 41.77 6.49
N MET A 8 3.72 41.16 7.12
CA MET A 8 4.01 39.74 7.18
C MET A 8 2.72 38.92 7.21
N ARG A 9 2.50 38.08 6.18
CA ARG A 9 1.78 36.83 6.41
C ARG A 9 2.64 36.08 7.42
N GLU A 10 2.22 36.10 8.69
CA GLU A 10 2.77 35.24 9.71
C GLU A 10 2.94 33.83 9.13
N PRO A 11 4.06 33.11 9.39
CA PRO A 11 4.16 31.72 9.01
C PRO A 11 3.13 30.97 9.86
N MET A 12 1.91 30.86 9.31
CA MET A 12 0.85 29.98 9.75
C MET A 12 1.54 28.65 10.03
N THR A 13 1.57 28.31 11.32
CA THR A 13 2.36 27.26 11.96
C THR A 13 2.97 26.29 10.96
N VAL A 14 4.30 26.31 10.82
CA VAL A 14 5.04 25.31 10.02
C VAL A 14 4.66 23.95 10.61
N ALA A 15 3.60 23.36 10.07
CA ALA A 15 3.04 22.13 10.55
C ALA A 15 4.03 21.07 10.07
N ARG A 16 4.96 20.77 10.95
CA ARG A 16 5.95 19.72 10.76
C ARG A 16 5.17 18.42 10.74
N ALA A 17 5.34 17.62 9.69
CA ALA A 17 4.61 16.37 9.53
C ALA A 17 4.75 15.48 10.78
N ASN A 18 3.62 15.02 11.32
CA ASN A 18 3.59 14.06 12.40
C ASN A 18 3.49 12.63 11.86
N ARG A 19 4.62 11.94 11.78
CA ARG A 19 4.67 10.55 11.31
C ARG A 19 3.81 9.58 12.14
N HIS A 20 3.55 9.87 13.42
CA HIS A 20 2.63 9.06 14.23
C HIS A 20 1.16 9.19 13.79
N ARG A 21 0.81 10.25 13.07
CA ARG A 21 -0.49 10.45 12.44
C ARG A 21 -0.53 9.95 10.98
N GLY A 22 0.56 9.40 10.46
CA GLY A 22 0.69 9.06 9.04
C GLY A 22 0.86 10.28 8.14
N GLU A 23 1.39 11.40 8.66
CA GLU A 23 1.69 12.59 7.87
C GLU A 23 3.13 12.55 7.33
N VAL A 24 3.31 13.05 6.11
CA VAL A 24 4.61 13.24 5.45
C VAL A 24 4.72 14.68 4.93
N GLU A 25 5.89 15.29 5.04
CA GLU A 25 6.17 16.61 4.49
C GLU A 25 6.87 16.48 3.14
N ALA A 26 6.46 17.28 2.16
CA ALA A 26 7.12 17.37 0.87
C ALA A 26 7.17 18.79 0.33
N VAL A 27 8.14 19.06 -0.53
CA VAL A 27 8.20 20.30 -1.31
C VAL A 27 7.60 20.04 -2.69
N ILE A 28 6.51 20.75 -2.99
CA ILE A 28 5.79 20.68 -4.27
C ILE A 28 5.61 22.11 -4.76
N ASP A 29 6.02 22.41 -5.99
CA ASP A 29 6.09 23.76 -6.58
C ASP A 29 6.88 24.76 -5.72
N GLY A 30 7.87 24.29 -4.95
CA GLY A 30 8.65 25.12 -4.03
C GLY A 30 7.92 25.47 -2.73
N GLU A 31 6.69 24.99 -2.51
CA GLU A 31 5.97 25.14 -1.25
C GLU A 31 6.03 23.84 -0.43
N ARG A 32 6.30 23.97 0.87
CA ARG A 32 6.19 22.85 1.81
C ARG A 32 4.72 22.52 2.04
N ARG A 33 4.32 21.28 1.76
CA ARG A 33 2.97 20.77 1.95
C ARG A 33 3.01 19.47 2.77
N ILE A 34 2.00 19.28 3.61
CA ILE A 34 1.80 18.02 4.31
C ILE A 34 0.88 17.13 3.50
N LEU A 35 1.23 15.85 3.41
CA LEU A 35 0.42 14.79 2.86
C LEU A 35 -0.01 13.86 3.99
N CYS A 36 -1.26 13.42 3.98
CA CYS A 36 -1.79 12.44 4.91
C CYS A 36 -2.85 11.58 4.22
N LEU A 37 -2.72 10.25 4.29
CA LEU A 37 -3.74 9.33 3.80
C LEU A 37 -4.80 9.13 4.89
N THR A 38 -5.74 10.05 4.96
CA THR A 38 -6.92 9.92 5.83
C THR A 38 -7.80 8.75 5.37
N LEU A 39 -8.73 8.30 6.22
CA LEU A 39 -9.68 7.24 5.85
C LEU A 39 -10.50 7.61 4.59
N GLY A 40 -10.86 8.89 4.41
CA GLY A 40 -11.53 9.36 3.19
C GLY A 40 -10.64 9.26 1.95
N ALA A 41 -9.36 9.61 2.09
CA ALA A 41 -8.38 9.45 1.01
C ALA A 41 -8.15 7.97 0.66
N LEU A 42 -8.07 7.09 1.66
CA LEU A 42 -7.94 5.65 1.46
C LEU A 42 -9.16 5.05 0.73
N SER A 43 -10.38 5.43 1.14
CA SER A 43 -11.61 5.00 0.48
C SER A 43 -11.68 5.47 -0.98
N GLU A 44 -11.20 6.67 -1.27
CA GLU A 44 -11.08 7.18 -2.63
C GLU A 44 -10.09 6.34 -3.46
N LEU A 45 -8.95 5.96 -2.88
CA LEU A 45 -7.96 5.10 -3.52
C LEU A 45 -8.51 3.69 -3.76
N GLU A 46 -9.21 3.08 -2.80
CA GLU A 46 -9.85 1.77 -2.96
C GLU A 46 -10.82 1.78 -4.16
N THR A 47 -11.68 2.79 -4.22
CA THR A 47 -12.62 2.99 -5.33
C THR A 47 -11.89 3.15 -6.66
N ALA A 48 -10.83 3.94 -6.68
CA ALA A 48 -10.09 4.24 -7.90
C ALA A 48 -9.28 3.05 -8.44
N PHE A 49 -8.72 2.23 -7.55
CA PHE A 49 -7.93 1.07 -7.93
C PHE A 49 -8.75 -0.22 -8.02
N GLY A 50 -10.03 -0.17 -7.64
CA GLY A 50 -10.89 -1.35 -7.55
C GLY A 50 -10.39 -2.36 -6.52
N ALA A 51 -9.85 -1.88 -5.40
CA ALA A 51 -9.42 -2.73 -4.30
C ALA A 51 -10.61 -3.05 -3.39
N GLU A 52 -10.73 -4.30 -2.94
CA GLU A 52 -11.81 -4.74 -2.04
C GLU A 52 -11.44 -4.57 -0.56
N SER A 53 -10.15 -4.33 -0.29
CA SER A 53 -9.63 -4.07 1.06
C SER A 53 -8.37 -3.21 1.05
N LEU A 54 -8.08 -2.60 2.20
CA LEU A 54 -6.80 -1.94 2.47
C LEU A 54 -5.59 -2.89 2.29
N GLY A 55 -5.77 -4.19 2.55
CA GLY A 55 -4.75 -5.22 2.32
C GLY A 55 -4.42 -5.40 0.84
N ASP A 56 -5.46 -5.45 -0.02
CA ASP A 56 -5.28 -5.53 -1.48
C ASP A 56 -4.60 -4.28 -2.03
N LEU A 57 -4.98 -3.12 -1.50
CA LEU A 57 -4.38 -1.84 -1.86
C LEU A 57 -2.88 -1.80 -1.49
N ALA A 58 -2.53 -2.18 -0.26
CA ALA A 58 -1.15 -2.26 0.19
C ALA A 58 -0.33 -3.31 -0.60
N GLY A 59 -0.93 -4.48 -0.85
CA GLY A 59 -0.35 -5.53 -1.67
C GLY A 59 -0.01 -5.04 -3.06
N ARG A 60 -0.97 -4.39 -3.73
CA ARG A 60 -0.78 -3.78 -5.06
C ARG A 60 0.41 -2.82 -5.07
N PHE A 61 0.51 -1.94 -4.09
CA PHE A 61 1.59 -0.96 -4.02
C PHE A 61 2.95 -1.60 -3.76
N SER A 62 3.00 -2.69 -2.98
CA SER A 62 4.25 -3.41 -2.71
C SER A 62 4.82 -4.14 -3.94
N THR A 63 3.99 -4.47 -4.94
CA THR A 63 4.45 -5.10 -6.19
C THR A 63 5.26 -4.18 -7.11
N GLY A 64 5.32 -2.87 -6.80
CA GLY A 64 6.09 -1.89 -7.58
C GLY A 64 5.52 -1.55 -8.95
N ARG A 65 4.30 -2.01 -9.28
CA ARG A 65 3.66 -1.78 -10.60
C ARG A 65 2.86 -0.49 -10.67
N LEU A 66 3.32 0.57 -10.01
CA LEU A 66 2.66 1.87 -10.03
C LEU A 66 2.96 2.61 -11.33
N LYS A 67 1.91 3.04 -12.02
CA LYS A 67 2.02 3.94 -13.17
C LYS A 67 2.07 5.40 -12.70
N SER A 68 2.51 6.31 -13.57
CA SER A 68 2.50 7.76 -13.28
C SER A 68 1.13 8.27 -12.85
N ALA A 69 0.05 7.76 -13.46
CA ALA A 69 -1.32 8.09 -13.07
C ALA A 69 -1.66 7.66 -11.63
N ASP A 70 -1.11 6.53 -11.18
CA ASP A 70 -1.30 6.04 -9.82
C ASP A 70 -0.56 6.93 -8.83
N LEU A 71 0.66 7.37 -9.17
CA LEU A 71 1.43 8.33 -8.37
C LEU A 71 0.68 9.66 -8.21
N ILE A 72 0.17 10.22 -9.30
CA ILE A 72 -0.64 11.45 -9.28
C ILE A 72 -1.84 11.27 -8.34
N ARG A 73 -2.54 10.14 -8.44
CA ARG A 73 -3.74 9.88 -7.65
C ARG A 73 -3.45 9.74 -6.15
N ILE A 74 -2.38 9.02 -5.80
CA ILE A 74 -1.96 8.86 -4.41
C ILE A 74 -1.53 10.22 -3.82
N LEU A 75 -0.74 10.99 -4.57
CA LEU A 75 -0.31 12.32 -4.15
C LEU A 75 -1.50 13.28 -3.98
N ALA A 76 -2.46 13.27 -4.91
CA ALA A 76 -3.65 14.10 -4.83
C ALA A 76 -4.52 13.76 -3.62
N CYS A 77 -4.75 12.46 -3.36
CA CYS A 77 -5.47 12.00 -2.18
C CYS A 77 -4.72 12.37 -0.88
N GLY A 78 -3.39 12.20 -0.85
CA GLY A 78 -2.54 12.56 0.28
C GLY A 78 -2.55 14.05 0.57
N LEU A 79 -2.43 14.89 -0.46
CA LEU A 79 -2.50 16.35 -0.33
C LEU A 79 -3.87 16.81 0.16
N ARG A 80 -4.95 16.24 -0.37
CA ARG A 80 -6.32 16.49 0.10
C ARG A 80 -6.50 16.11 1.56
N GLY A 81 -6.01 14.93 1.95
CA GLY A 81 -6.05 14.47 3.35
C GLY A 81 -5.17 15.31 4.29
N GLY A 82 -4.11 15.93 3.78
CA GLY A 82 -3.29 16.92 4.49
C GLY A 82 -3.91 18.33 4.58
N GLY A 83 -5.13 18.52 4.05
CA GLY A 83 -5.86 19.80 4.10
C GLY A 83 -5.65 20.71 2.89
N ASN A 84 -4.94 20.27 1.86
CA ASN A 84 -4.74 21.04 0.62
C ASN A 84 -5.92 20.87 -0.33
N ARG A 85 -6.40 21.95 -0.93
CA ARG A 85 -7.52 21.90 -1.89
C ARG A 85 -6.99 21.73 -3.33
N VAL A 86 -6.56 20.53 -3.66
CA VAL A 86 -5.98 20.19 -4.98
C VAL A 86 -6.76 19.08 -5.68
N SER A 87 -6.92 19.20 -6.99
CA SER A 87 -7.46 18.16 -7.86
C SER A 87 -6.36 17.28 -8.44
N ASP A 88 -6.73 16.12 -8.99
CA ASP A 88 -5.79 15.22 -9.66
C ASP A 88 -5.13 15.89 -10.88
N ALA A 89 -5.89 16.76 -11.57
CA ALA A 89 -5.37 17.55 -12.69
C ALA A 89 -4.37 18.60 -12.22
N ASP A 90 -4.62 19.26 -11.10
CA ASP A 90 -3.65 20.21 -10.53
C ASP A 90 -2.34 19.47 -10.21
N VAL A 91 -2.41 18.32 -9.53
CA VAL A 91 -1.23 17.52 -9.16
C VAL A 91 -0.47 16.99 -10.37
N ALA A 92 -1.15 16.71 -11.50
CA ALA A 92 -0.48 16.31 -12.74
C ALA A 92 0.42 17.41 -13.32
N GLU A 93 0.10 18.69 -13.05
CA GLU A 93 0.86 19.86 -13.49
C GLU A 93 1.88 20.33 -12.44
N MET A 94 1.82 19.81 -11.20
CA MET A 94 2.71 20.20 -10.11
C MET A 94 4.11 19.58 -10.26
N ALA A 95 5.13 20.36 -9.87
CA ALA A 95 6.51 19.91 -9.81
C ALA A 95 6.86 19.41 -8.39
N VAL A 96 7.07 18.11 -8.25
CA VAL A 96 7.64 17.52 -7.02
C VAL A 96 9.16 17.66 -7.06
N GLU A 97 9.78 18.04 -5.94
CA GLU A 97 11.23 18.07 -5.81
C GLU A 97 11.83 16.69 -6.13
N GLY A 98 12.87 16.64 -6.97
CA GLY A 98 13.45 15.38 -7.45
C GLY A 98 12.66 14.68 -8.57
N GLY A 99 11.65 15.35 -9.15
CA GLY A 99 10.89 14.88 -10.30
C GLY A 99 10.17 13.55 -10.03
N VAL A 100 10.15 12.65 -11.01
CA VAL A 100 9.46 11.34 -10.89
C VAL A 100 10.06 10.48 -9.77
N ALA A 101 11.37 10.52 -9.57
CA ALA A 101 12.02 9.75 -8.50
C ALA A 101 11.65 10.28 -7.11
N GLY A 102 11.60 11.61 -6.94
CA GLY A 102 11.13 12.24 -5.72
C GLY A 102 9.66 11.96 -5.44
N ALA A 103 8.80 12.02 -6.47
CA ALA A 103 7.39 11.66 -6.37
C ALA A 103 7.20 10.19 -5.95
N ALA A 104 7.94 9.26 -6.56
CA ALA A 104 7.89 7.85 -6.20
C ALA A 104 8.39 7.60 -4.77
N GLY A 105 9.48 8.26 -4.36
CA GLY A 105 10.00 8.19 -2.99
C GLY A 105 9.01 8.73 -1.97
N LEU A 106 8.38 9.87 -2.26
CA LEU A 106 7.36 10.49 -1.42
C LEU A 106 6.13 9.59 -1.26
N VAL A 107 5.64 9.01 -2.36
CA VAL A 107 4.55 8.02 -2.31
C VAL A 107 4.96 6.82 -1.47
N GLY A 108 6.17 6.28 -1.67
CA GLY A 108 6.68 5.16 -0.85
C GLY A 108 6.74 5.48 0.63
N GLU A 109 7.19 6.68 1.00
CA GLU A 109 7.20 7.15 2.39
C GLU A 109 5.79 7.26 2.95
N LEU A 110 4.88 7.89 2.20
CA LEU A 110 3.47 8.06 2.60
C LEU A 110 2.78 6.71 2.85
N LEU A 111 3.01 5.73 1.98
CA LEU A 111 2.49 4.37 2.14
C LEU A 111 3.12 3.67 3.34
N THR A 112 4.43 3.83 3.55
CA THR A 112 5.14 3.24 4.70
C THR A 112 4.56 3.77 6.01
N VAL A 113 4.39 5.09 6.14
CA VAL A 113 3.81 5.68 7.36
C VAL A 113 2.32 5.38 7.53
N THR A 114 1.62 4.95 6.48
CA THR A 114 0.19 4.62 6.56
C THR A 114 -0.02 3.16 6.93
N PHE A 115 0.70 2.24 6.28
CA PHE A 115 0.47 0.79 6.38
C PHE A 115 1.43 0.06 7.32
N GLN A 116 2.61 0.61 7.63
CA GLN A 116 3.63 -0.07 8.44
C GLN A 116 3.81 0.50 9.85
N THR A 117 3.28 1.70 10.16
CA THR A 117 3.32 2.27 11.52
C THR A 117 2.08 1.94 12.38
N GLY A 118 1.01 1.43 11.78
CA GLY A 118 -0.22 1.00 12.45
C GLY A 118 -0.42 -0.49 12.26
N GLY A 119 0.10 -1.30 13.19
CA GLY A 119 -0.04 -2.75 13.14
C GLY A 119 -1.50 -3.20 13.05
N VAL A 120 -1.69 -4.30 12.31
CA VAL A 120 -2.87 -5.16 12.13
C VAL A 120 -4.06 -4.63 11.31
N VAL A 121 -4.03 -4.90 10.01
CA VAL A 121 -5.19 -5.56 9.38
C VAL A 121 -4.76 -7.02 9.21
N GLY A 122 -5.12 -7.83 10.20
CA GLY A 122 -4.88 -9.26 10.16
C GLY A 122 -5.53 -9.83 8.90
N ASP A 123 -4.77 -10.64 8.18
CA ASP A 123 -5.29 -11.55 7.17
C ASP A 123 -6.40 -12.37 7.83
N THR A 124 -7.65 -12.06 7.48
CA THR A 124 -8.81 -12.89 7.78
C THR A 124 -9.15 -13.76 6.57
N SER A 125 -8.14 -14.25 5.86
CA SER A 125 -8.26 -15.48 5.10
C SER A 125 -8.37 -16.62 6.11
N ALA A 126 -9.62 -16.90 6.49
CA ALA A 126 -10.00 -18.11 7.20
C ALA A 126 -9.52 -19.34 6.39
N THR A 127 -8.35 -19.86 6.73
CA THR A 127 -7.96 -21.21 6.35
C THR A 127 -8.63 -22.14 7.35
N ALA A 128 -9.73 -22.77 6.93
CA ALA A 128 -10.44 -23.75 7.73
C ALA A 128 -9.54 -24.97 8.02
N PRO A 129 -9.36 -25.41 9.28
CA PRO A 129 -8.88 -26.75 9.55
C PRO A 129 -10.08 -27.70 9.36
N GLY A 130 -10.16 -28.34 8.19
CA GLY A 130 -11.08 -29.44 7.95
C GLY A 130 -10.69 -30.66 8.79
N GLY A 131 -11.17 -30.70 10.04
CA GLY A 131 -11.20 -31.91 10.85
C GLY A 131 -12.38 -32.79 10.44
N GLY A 132 -12.10 -34.08 10.23
CA GLY A 132 -13.12 -35.09 9.95
C GLY A 132 -12.51 -36.49 9.96
N GLY A 133 -12.25 -37.02 11.15
CA GLY A 133 -11.91 -38.43 11.35
C GLY A 133 -13.15 -39.31 11.40
N SER A 134 -12.99 -40.57 10.97
CA SER A 134 -13.65 -41.82 11.42
C SER A 134 -13.33 -42.88 10.35
N GLY A 135 -12.94 -44.13 10.58
CA GLY A 135 -12.84 -44.96 11.77
C GLY A 135 -12.32 -46.34 11.34
N SER A 136 -11.57 -46.96 12.23
CA SER A 136 -11.33 -48.40 12.48
C SER A 136 -11.66 -49.50 11.45
N ALA A 137 -10.68 -50.42 11.38
CA ALA A 137 -10.77 -51.89 11.35
C ALA A 137 -10.97 -52.63 10.02
N GLY A 138 -10.08 -53.60 9.75
CA GLY A 138 -10.38 -54.75 8.91
C GLY A 138 -9.22 -55.29 8.06
N GLU A 139 -8.53 -56.29 8.60
CA GLU A 139 -8.19 -57.54 7.87
C GLU A 139 -6.97 -57.61 6.91
N MET A 140 -5.92 -58.31 7.38
CA MET A 140 -5.03 -59.16 6.57
C MET A 140 -5.72 -60.51 6.28
N PRO A 141 -5.18 -61.44 5.47
CA PRO A 141 -4.46 -61.34 4.18
C PRO A 141 -5.03 -62.33 3.13
N ARG A 142 -4.85 -62.06 1.83
CA ARG A 142 -4.90 -63.08 0.74
C ARG A 142 -3.94 -62.59 -0.35
N GLY A 143 -3.11 -63.37 -1.02
CA GLY A 143 -2.90 -64.80 -1.15
C GLY A 143 -1.81 -64.99 -2.21
N ALA A 144 -1.23 -66.19 -2.24
CA ALA A 144 -0.07 -66.58 -3.04
C ALA A 144 -0.17 -66.34 -4.57
N SER A 145 0.99 -66.13 -5.19
CA SER A 145 1.43 -66.69 -6.49
C SER A 145 2.89 -66.25 -6.70
N GLU A 146 3.89 -67.08 -6.38
CA GLU A 146 4.50 -68.03 -7.32
C GLU A 146 4.69 -67.48 -8.74
N ARG A 147 5.94 -67.22 -9.14
CA ARG A 147 6.68 -68.16 -10.00
C ARG A 147 8.16 -67.78 -10.13
N THR A 148 8.96 -68.83 -10.02
CA THR A 148 10.41 -68.91 -10.01
C THR A 148 11.03 -68.76 -11.40
N GLU A 149 12.29 -68.34 -11.37
CA GLU A 149 13.31 -68.32 -12.43
C GLU A 149 13.39 -69.61 -13.25
N THR A 150 13.77 -69.50 -14.53
CA THR A 150 14.77 -70.35 -15.24
C THR A 150 14.80 -70.02 -16.74
N THR A 151 16.01 -69.93 -17.32
CA THR A 151 16.44 -69.88 -18.75
C THR A 151 17.31 -68.62 -18.99
N ALA A 152 18.56 -68.62 -19.47
CA ALA A 152 19.40 -69.55 -20.26
C ALA A 152 20.91 -69.26 -19.97
N SER A 153 21.81 -70.26 -19.93
CA SER A 153 22.77 -70.68 -20.99
C SER A 153 24.02 -69.79 -21.16
N PRO A 154 25.10 -70.25 -21.85
CA PRO A 154 25.46 -71.60 -22.30
C PRO A 154 26.66 -72.23 -21.57
#